data_AF-A0A3M1CN46-F1
#
_entry.id   AF-A0A3M1CN46-F1
#
_cell.length_a   1.000
_cell.length_b   1.000
_cell.length_c   1.000
_cell.angle_alpha   90.00
_cell.angle_beta   90.00
_cell.angle_gamma   90.00
#
_symmetry.space_group_name_H-M   'P 1'
#
loop_
_entity.id
_entity.type
_entity.pdbx_description
1 polymer ?
#
loop_
_entity_poly.entity_id
_entity_poly.type
_entity_poly.pdbx_seq_one_letter_code
_entity_poly.pdbx_strand_id
1 'polypeptide(L)'
;DVHIHFPSGAIPKDGPSAGITVCLVIASVMAERPIRNDIAMTGELTLRGRVLGVGGIKEKISAAYRVGITNIALPKENEKDLKELPKEIIRKTKFYFLERVDDLFELCLMDFKPSIYTLEKIFAEEMEKAKKRPRKKSATRKTRSKSKSQPHKKKK
;
A
#
# COMPACT_ATOMS: atom_id res chain seq x y z
N ASP A 1 -17.27 6.25 -5.49
CA ASP A 1 -16.69 7.61 -5.60
C ASP A 1 -15.31 7.68 -4.99
N VAL A 2 -14.44 8.54 -5.53
CA VAL A 2 -13.10 8.80 -4.99
C VAL A 2 -13.02 10.28 -4.64
N HIS A 3 -12.69 10.58 -3.38
CA HIS A 3 -12.48 11.94 -2.90
C HIS A 3 -11.00 12.13 -2.60
N ILE A 4 -10.37 13.11 -3.26
CA ILE A 4 -8.96 13.42 -3.09
C ILE A 4 -8.85 14.75 -2.37
N HIS A 5 -8.24 14.73 -1.19
CA HIS A 5 -8.03 15.92 -0.37
C HIS A 5 -6.55 16.29 -0.33
N PHE A 6 -6.26 17.55 -0.67
CA PHE A 6 -4.96 18.16 -0.44
C PHE A 6 -5.10 19.12 0.74
N PRO A 7 -4.36 18.91 1.86
CA PRO A 7 -4.44 19.78 3.04
C PRO A 7 -4.13 21.24 2.73
N SER A 8 -4.50 22.19 3.60
CA SER A 8 -4.22 23.63 3.42
C SER A 8 -4.86 24.22 2.15
N GLY A 9 -6.17 23.99 1.97
CA GLY A 9 -6.92 24.37 0.76
C GLY A 9 -6.94 25.87 0.40
N ALA A 10 -6.48 26.75 1.29
CA ALA A 10 -6.34 28.18 1.01
C ALA A 10 -5.10 28.53 0.16
N ILE A 11 -4.13 27.62 0.06
CA ILE A 11 -2.92 27.80 -0.76
C ILE A 11 -3.18 27.09 -2.10
N PRO A 12 -3.08 27.78 -3.25
CA PRO A 12 -3.25 27.13 -4.55
C PRO A 12 -2.17 26.05 -4.73
N LYS A 13 -2.61 24.80 -4.91
CA LYS A 13 -1.76 23.62 -5.14
C LYS A 13 -1.86 23.14 -6.58
N ASP A 14 -1.85 24.09 -7.50
CA ASP A 14 -1.93 23.82 -8.93
C ASP A 14 -0.57 23.44 -9.52
N GLY A 15 -0.61 22.49 -10.45
CA GLY A 15 0.53 22.10 -11.27
C GLY A 15 0.58 20.59 -11.52
N PRO A 16 1.00 20.16 -12.73
CA PRO A 16 0.99 18.74 -13.11
C PRO A 16 1.97 17.89 -12.28
N SER A 17 2.87 18.52 -11.53
CA SER A 17 3.97 17.87 -10.81
C SER A 17 3.59 16.97 -9.62
N ALA A 18 2.29 16.90 -9.27
CA ALA A 18 1.74 15.95 -8.30
C ALA A 18 1.10 14.71 -8.96
N GLY A 19 1.15 14.58 -10.28
CA GLY A 19 0.47 13.52 -11.04
C GLY A 19 0.85 12.11 -10.56
N ILE A 20 2.14 11.87 -10.34
CA ILE A 20 2.60 10.57 -9.82
C ILE A 20 2.10 10.29 -8.40
N THR A 21 2.02 11.32 -7.54
CA THR A 21 1.56 11.19 -6.15
C THR A 21 0.08 10.83 -6.10
N VAL A 22 -0.72 11.51 -6.92
CA VAL A 22 -2.16 11.24 -7.02
C VAL A 22 -2.41 9.82 -7.54
N CYS A 23 -1.68 9.42 -8.57
CA CYS A 23 -1.77 8.06 -9.11
C CYS A 23 -1.41 7.00 -8.06
N LEU A 24 -0.33 7.21 -7.30
CA LEU A 24 0.08 6.30 -6.23
C LEU A 24 -0.99 6.16 -5.14
N VAL A 25 -1.62 7.26 -4.72
CA VAL A 25 -2.70 7.23 -3.72
C VAL A 25 -3.90 6.44 -4.23
N ILE A 26 -4.31 6.67 -5.48
CA ILE A 26 -5.42 5.92 -6.09
C ILE A 26 -5.06 4.43 -6.18
N ALA A 27 -3.87 4.10 -6.67
CA ALA A 27 -3.39 2.73 -6.78
C ALA A 27 -3.34 2.04 -5.40
N SER A 28 -2.87 2.74 -4.37
CA SER A 28 -2.85 2.25 -2.99
C SER A 28 -4.24 1.93 -2.46
N VAL A 29 -5.21 2.83 -2.65
CA VAL A 29 -6.61 2.61 -2.21
C VAL A 29 -7.24 1.45 -2.96
N MET A 30 -7.03 1.35 -4.27
CA MET A 30 -7.61 0.28 -5.10
C MET A 30 -6.96 -1.08 -4.85
N ALA A 31 -5.66 -1.12 -4.58
CA ALA A 31 -4.93 -2.35 -4.29
C ALA A 31 -4.95 -2.74 -2.81
N GLU A 32 -5.49 -1.87 -1.94
CA GLU A 32 -5.44 -2.01 -0.48
C GLU A 32 -4.01 -2.25 0.06
N ARG A 33 -3.04 -1.57 -0.55
CA ARG A 33 -1.62 -1.65 -0.20
C ARG A 33 -1.19 -0.34 0.44
N PRO A 34 -0.60 -0.35 1.65
CA PRO A 34 -0.11 0.88 2.26
C PRO A 34 1.07 1.46 1.47
N ILE A 35 1.18 2.78 1.49
CA ILE A 35 2.30 3.52 0.91
C ILE A 35 3.32 3.79 2.01
N ARG A 36 4.60 3.63 1.70
CA ARG A 36 5.68 4.05 2.60
C ARG A 36 5.68 5.58 2.81
N ASN A 37 5.87 6.02 4.05
CA ASN A 37 5.75 7.44 4.43
C ASN A 37 7.09 8.18 4.56
N ASP A 38 8.20 7.54 4.19
CA ASP A 38 9.56 8.07 4.32
C ASP A 38 10.12 8.64 3.01
N ILE A 39 9.31 8.73 1.95
CA ILE A 39 9.69 9.23 0.61
C ILE A 39 8.87 10.47 0.24
N ALA A 40 9.54 11.52 -0.23
CA ALA A 40 8.90 12.61 -0.95
C ALA A 40 9.06 12.40 -2.47
N MET A 41 8.05 12.78 -3.25
CA MET A 41 8.04 12.55 -4.69
C MET A 41 7.47 13.74 -5.46
N THR A 42 7.94 13.92 -6.69
CA THR A 42 7.40 14.88 -7.65
C THR A 42 7.53 14.31 -9.06
N GLY A 43 6.57 14.61 -9.93
CA GLY A 43 6.59 14.19 -11.32
C GLY A 43 5.25 14.39 -11.98
N GLU A 44 5.28 14.81 -13.23
CA GLU A 44 4.10 14.79 -14.08
C GLU A 44 3.88 13.37 -14.62
N LEU A 45 2.61 12.96 -14.75
CA LEU A 45 2.25 11.63 -15.21
C LEU A 45 1.43 11.73 -16.49
N THR A 46 1.87 11.01 -17.52
CA THR A 46 1.11 10.85 -18.76
C THR A 46 0.10 9.71 -18.65
N LEU A 47 -0.94 9.74 -19.50
CA LEU A 47 -1.89 8.63 -19.63
C LEU A 47 -1.26 7.29 -20.04
N ARG A 48 -0.05 7.31 -20.62
CA ARG A 48 0.71 6.10 -21.00
C ARG A 48 1.65 5.59 -19.90
N GLY A 49 1.60 6.21 -18.72
CA GLY A 49 2.38 5.80 -17.55
C GLY A 49 3.83 6.29 -17.56
N ARG A 50 4.22 7.22 -18.46
CA ARG A 50 5.53 7.88 -18.40
C ARG A 50 5.54 8.98 -17.35
N VAL A 51 6.66 9.09 -16.63
CA VAL A 51 6.95 10.15 -15.67
C VAL A 51 7.77 11.24 -16.36
N LEU A 52 7.26 12.46 -16.37
CA LEU A 52 7.89 13.60 -17.06
C LEU A 52 8.55 14.56 -16.08
N GLY A 53 9.56 15.27 -16.58
CA GLY A 53 10.30 16.29 -15.83
C GLY A 53 9.41 17.41 -15.31
N VAL A 54 9.80 17.98 -14.17
CA VAL A 54 9.09 19.07 -13.51
C VAL A 54 10.06 20.19 -13.12
N GLY A 55 9.54 21.42 -13.00
CA GLY A 55 10.31 22.55 -12.51
C GLY A 55 10.44 22.60 -10.98
N GLY A 56 11.33 23.48 -10.52
CA GLY A 56 11.52 23.81 -9.10
C GLY A 56 12.14 22.68 -8.27
N ILE A 57 13.01 21.87 -8.88
CA ILE A 57 13.61 20.69 -8.24
C ILE A 57 14.44 21.09 -7.01
N LYS A 58 15.21 22.17 -7.12
CA LYS A 58 16.05 22.69 -6.03
C LYS A 58 15.21 23.05 -4.81
N GLU A 59 14.12 23.78 -4.99
CA GLU A 59 13.22 24.23 -3.93
C GLU A 59 12.48 23.04 -3.30
N LYS A 60 11.98 22.11 -4.13
CA LYS A 60 11.26 20.91 -3.70
C LYS A 60 12.13 20.00 -2.84
N ILE A 61 13.36 19.71 -3.29
CA ILE A 61 14.29 18.86 -2.55
C ILE A 61 14.75 19.55 -1.27
N SER A 62 15.04 20.86 -1.33
CA SER A 62 15.42 21.61 -0.13
C SER A 62 14.30 21.64 0.92
N ALA A 63 13.03 21.75 0.49
CA ALA A 63 11.87 21.69 1.38
C ALA A 63 11.74 20.30 2.03
N ALA A 64 11.84 19.23 1.25
CA ALA A 64 11.81 17.85 1.78
C ALA A 64 12.95 17.59 2.78
N TYR A 65 14.16 18.02 2.45
CA TYR A 65 15.32 17.90 3.33
C TYR A 65 15.15 18.65 4.66
N ARG A 66 14.57 19.88 4.62
CA ARG A 66 14.30 20.68 5.82
C ARG A 66 13.33 20.02 6.80
N VAL A 67 12.38 19.23 6.30
CA VAL A 67 11.43 18.47 7.13
C VAL A 67 11.96 17.06 7.47
N GLY A 68 13.21 16.76 7.14
CA GLY A 68 13.88 15.51 7.49
C GLY A 68 13.62 14.34 6.52
N ILE A 69 12.97 14.57 5.38
CA ILE A 69 12.77 13.55 4.36
C ILE A 69 13.97 13.52 3.43
N THR A 70 14.76 12.45 3.52
CA THR A 70 16.00 12.27 2.73
C THR A 70 15.86 11.24 1.62
N ASN A 71 14.73 10.56 1.48
CA ASN A 71 14.44 9.74 0.31
C ASN A 71 13.59 10.53 -0.67
N ILE A 72 14.10 10.77 -1.88
CA ILE A 72 13.42 11.57 -2.89
C ILE A 72 13.24 10.75 -4.16
N ALA A 73 12.00 10.64 -4.64
CA ALA A 73 11.68 10.12 -5.95
C ALA A 73 11.42 11.25 -6.95
N LEU A 74 12.11 11.24 -8.09
CA LEU A 74 12.02 12.29 -9.10
C LEU A 74 12.08 11.70 -10.52
N PRO A 75 11.62 12.43 -11.55
CA PRO A 75 11.72 12.00 -12.93
C PRO A 75 13.19 11.86 -13.32
N LYS A 76 13.52 10.85 -14.14
CA LYS A 76 14.90 10.65 -14.62
C LYS A 76 15.45 11.88 -15.35
N GLU A 77 14.60 12.59 -16.09
CA GLU A 77 14.97 13.83 -16.79
C GLU A 77 15.49 14.94 -15.86
N ASN A 78 15.08 14.93 -14.58
CA ASN A 78 15.50 15.91 -13.58
C ASN A 78 16.83 15.56 -12.88
N GLU A 79 17.48 14.44 -13.20
CA GLU A 79 18.78 14.07 -12.63
C GLU A 79 19.85 15.15 -12.87
N LYS A 80 19.81 15.79 -14.04
CA LYS A 80 20.73 16.89 -14.40
C LYS A 80 20.61 18.11 -13.47
N ASP A 81 19.44 18.33 -12.88
CA ASP A 81 19.13 19.48 -12.03
C ASP A 81 19.71 19.31 -10.62
N LEU A 82 20.13 18.09 -10.24
CA LEU A 82 20.77 17.83 -8.96
C LEU A 82 22.09 18.60 -8.80
N LYS A 83 22.73 19.02 -9.89
CA LYS A 83 23.96 19.83 -9.86
C LYS A 83 23.75 21.21 -9.23
N GLU A 84 22.52 21.70 -9.19
CA GLU A 84 22.16 23.00 -8.60
C GLU A 84 21.98 22.96 -7.07
N LEU A 85 21.99 21.75 -6.49
CA LEU A 85 21.84 21.55 -5.06
C LEU A 85 23.16 21.68 -4.30
N PRO A 86 23.14 22.17 -3.04
CA PRO A 86 24.28 22.08 -2.14
C PRO A 86 24.79 20.65 -1.99
N LYS A 87 26.12 20.47 -2.03
CA LYS A 87 26.77 19.14 -1.91
C LYS A 87 26.36 18.37 -0.65
N GLU A 88 26.06 19.08 0.43
CA GLU A 88 25.61 18.48 1.68
C GLU A 88 24.26 17.76 1.51
N ILE A 89 23.30 18.41 0.85
CA ILE A 89 21.96 17.83 0.59
C ILE A 89 22.13 16.59 -0.29
N ILE A 90 22.90 16.69 -1.38
CA ILE A 90 23.12 15.57 -2.29
C ILE A 90 23.70 14.36 -1.55
N ARG A 91 24.69 14.57 -0.68
CA ARG A 91 25.33 13.47 0.08
C ARG A 91 24.42 12.80 1.10
N LYS A 92 23.50 13.56 1.70
CA LYS A 92 22.59 13.07 2.75
C LYS A 92 21.25 12.59 2.20
N THR A 93 21.00 12.72 0.90
CA THR A 93 19.73 12.40 0.25
C THR A 93 19.91 11.21 -0.66
N LYS A 94 19.02 10.23 -0.55
CA LYS A 94 18.93 9.11 -1.48
C LYS A 94 17.92 9.43 -2.57
N PHE A 95 18.37 9.41 -3.81
CA PHE A 95 17.55 9.72 -4.98
C PHE A 95 17.10 8.44 -5.69
N TYR A 96 15.83 8.41 -6.08
CA TYR A 96 15.22 7.38 -6.90
C TYR A 96 14.73 8.04 -8.20
N PHE A 97 15.27 7.60 -9.33
CA PHE A 97 14.91 8.16 -10.64
C PHE A 97 13.85 7.29 -11.30
N LEU A 98 12.76 7.92 -11.70
CA LEU A 98 11.59 7.27 -12.28
C LEU A 98 11.49 7.59 -13.77
N GLU A 99 11.27 6.57 -14.60
CA GLU A 99 10.90 6.73 -16.01
C GLU A 99 9.41 6.43 -16.22
N ARG A 100 8.90 5.46 -15.46
CA ARG A 100 7.52 4.98 -15.54
C ARG A 100 6.86 4.95 -14.16
N VAL A 101 5.53 4.92 -14.17
CA VAL A 101 4.73 4.77 -12.95
C VAL A 101 4.95 3.41 -12.29
N ASP A 102 5.32 2.39 -13.06
CA ASP A 102 5.63 1.05 -12.56
C ASP A 102 6.80 1.10 -11.55
N ASP A 103 7.84 1.88 -11.86
CA ASP A 103 9.00 2.12 -10.98
C ASP A 103 8.56 2.69 -9.61
N LEU A 104 7.56 3.58 -9.63
CA LEU A 104 7.00 4.19 -8.43
C LEU A 104 6.23 3.18 -7.59
N PHE A 105 5.42 2.33 -8.24
CA PHE A 105 4.64 1.32 -7.54
C PHE A 105 5.53 0.29 -6.85
N GLU A 106 6.59 -0.17 -7.53
CA GLU A 106 7.59 -1.06 -6.94
C GLU A 106 8.33 -0.40 -5.77
N LEU A 107 8.65 0.89 -5.88
CA LEU A 107 9.34 1.63 -4.83
C LEU A 107 8.47 1.90 -3.59
N CYS A 108 7.18 2.19 -3.79
CA CYS A 108 6.34 2.83 -2.77
C CYS A 108 5.21 1.96 -2.20
N LEU A 109 4.67 1.00 -2.96
CA LEU A 109 3.57 0.15 -2.47
C LEU A 109 4.12 -1.02 -1.66
N MET A 110 3.76 -1.07 -0.38
CA MET A 110 4.14 -2.17 0.52
C MET A 110 3.25 -3.40 0.30
N ASP A 111 3.58 -4.52 0.96
CA ASP A 111 2.76 -5.73 0.92
C ASP A 111 1.32 -5.46 1.40
N PHE A 112 0.39 -6.21 0.82
CA PHE A 112 -1.01 -6.16 1.18
C PHE A 112 -1.18 -6.42 2.68
N LYS A 113 -1.73 -5.42 3.38
CA LYS A 113 -2.20 -5.54 4.76
C LYS A 113 -3.67 -5.17 4.74
N PRO A 114 -4.58 -6.16 4.79
CA PRO A 114 -6.02 -5.88 4.70
C PRO A 114 -6.41 -4.93 5.84
N SER A 115 -7.21 -3.92 5.51
CA SER A 115 -7.78 -3.03 6.50
C SER A 115 -8.78 -3.80 7.40
N ILE A 116 -9.07 -3.27 8.60
CA ILE A 116 -10.10 -3.86 9.48
C ILE A 116 -11.44 -4.00 8.75
N TYR A 117 -11.82 -2.99 7.96
CA TYR A 117 -13.03 -3.02 7.14
C TYR A 117 -12.98 -4.14 6.07
N THR A 118 -11.83 -4.32 5.42
CA THR A 118 -11.63 -5.42 4.47
C THR A 118 -11.77 -6.76 5.16
N LEU A 119 -11.17 -6.92 6.35
CA LEU A 119 -11.30 -8.13 7.14
C LEU A 119 -12.76 -8.40 7.50
N GLU A 120 -13.48 -7.41 8.01
CA GLU A 120 -14.91 -7.53 8.34
C GLU A 120 -15.75 -7.95 7.13
N LYS A 121 -15.51 -7.37 5.95
CA LYS A 121 -16.16 -7.76 4.69
C LYS A 121 -15.82 -9.20 4.29
N ILE A 122 -14.54 -9.56 4.29
CA ILE A 122 -14.08 -10.91 3.96
C ILE A 122 -14.72 -11.93 4.91
N PHE A 123 -14.73 -11.66 6.22
CA PHE A 123 -15.37 -12.53 7.20
C PHE A 123 -16.88 -12.62 6.98
N ALA A 124 -17.56 -11.51 6.70
CA ALA A 124 -19.00 -11.50 6.43
C ALA A 124 -19.35 -12.33 5.17
N GLU A 125 -18.58 -12.17 4.09
CA GLU A 125 -18.74 -12.94 2.85
C GLU A 125 -18.47 -14.44 3.05
N GLU A 126 -17.44 -14.80 3.80
CA GLU A 126 -17.14 -16.19 4.13
C GLU A 126 -18.23 -16.82 5.01
N MET A 127 -18.78 -16.07 5.98
CA MET A 127 -19.91 -16.54 6.79
C MET A 127 -21.19 -16.72 5.97
N GLU A 128 -21.47 -15.82 5.03
CA GLU A 128 -22.56 -15.95 4.04
C GLU A 128 -22.40 -17.21 3.18
N LYS A 129 -21.21 -17.44 2.63
CA LYS A 129 -20.90 -18.65 1.85
C LYS A 129 -21.02 -19.92 2.70
N ALA A 130 -20.57 -19.89 3.95
CA ALA A 130 -20.68 -21.02 4.86
C ALA A 130 -22.14 -21.38 5.20
N LYS A 131 -23.03 -20.38 5.35
CA LYS A 131 -24.47 -20.59 5.53
C LYS A 131 -25.15 -21.21 4.30
N LYS A 132 -24.68 -20.86 3.10
CA LYS A 132 -25.21 -21.37 1.82
C LYS A 132 -24.67 -22.76 1.42
N ARG A 133 -23.63 -23.27 2.08
CA ARG A 133 -23.12 -24.63 1.83
C ARG A 133 -24.10 -25.69 2.37
N PRO A 134 -24.52 -26.67 1.57
CA PRO A 134 -25.40 -27.73 2.04
C PRO A 134 -24.67 -28.55 3.12
N ARG A 135 -25.32 -28.73 4.28
CA ARG A 135 -24.83 -29.65 5.32
C ARG A 135 -24.77 -31.05 4.70
N LYS A 136 -23.57 -31.57 4.43
CA LYS A 136 -23.39 -33.00 4.13
C LYS A 136 -24.00 -33.78 5.31
N LYS A 137 -25.11 -34.50 5.05
CA LYS A 137 -25.74 -35.37 6.05
C LYS A 137 -24.67 -36.34 6.55
N SER A 138 -24.31 -36.21 7.82
CA SER A 138 -23.46 -37.19 8.50
C SER A 138 -24.19 -38.53 8.47
N ALA A 139 -23.60 -39.49 7.76
CA ALA A 139 -24.08 -40.86 7.76
C ALA A 139 -24.14 -41.37 9.20
N THR A 140 -25.32 -41.80 9.63
CA THR A 140 -25.60 -42.32 10.96
C THR A 140 -24.77 -43.57 11.18
N ARG A 141 -23.67 -43.47 11.92
CA ARG A 141 -22.87 -44.62 12.32
C ARG A 141 -23.65 -45.37 13.41
N LYS A 142 -24.47 -46.36 13.00
CA LYS A 142 -25.13 -47.31 13.91
C LYS A 142 -24.07 -47.92 14.84
N THR A 143 -24.12 -47.55 16.11
CA THR A 143 -23.33 -48.15 17.19
C THR A 143 -23.84 -49.57 17.41
N ARG A 144 -23.08 -50.56 16.92
CA ARG A 144 -23.22 -51.97 17.32
C ARG A 144 -22.85 -52.07 18.81
N SER A 145 -23.80 -52.47 19.63
CA SER A 145 -23.61 -52.81 21.04
C SER A 145 -22.56 -53.93 21.17
N LYS A 146 -21.51 -53.67 21.96
CA LYS A 146 -20.73 -54.73 22.60
C LYS A 146 -20.91 -54.60 24.11
N SER A 147 -21.59 -55.58 24.67
CA SER A 147 -21.72 -55.85 26.09
C SER A 147 -20.35 -55.91 26.76
N LYS A 148 -20.14 -55.08 27.79
CA LYS A 148 -19.04 -55.23 28.75
C LYS A 148 -19.58 -56.00 29.95
N SER A 149 -19.23 -57.28 30.07
CA SER A 149 -19.27 -58.01 31.33
C SER A 149 -18.00 -57.68 32.13
N GLN A 150 -18.15 -56.93 33.23
CA GLN A 150 -17.10 -56.73 34.24
C GLN A 150 -16.96 -57.98 35.12
N PRO A 151 -15.77 -58.26 35.68
CA PRO A 151 -15.66 -58.92 36.97
C PRO A 151 -15.30 -57.91 38.06
N HIS A 152 -16.17 -57.83 39.06
CA HIS A 152 -15.93 -57.15 40.33
C HIS A 152 -14.70 -57.74 41.04
N LYS A 153 -13.71 -56.91 41.36
CA LYS A 153 -12.80 -57.13 42.49
C LYS A 153 -13.11 -56.07 43.56
N LYS A 154 -13.60 -56.51 44.73
CA LYS A 154 -13.54 -55.74 45.98
C LYS A 154 -12.68 -56.51 46.97
N LYS A 155 -11.69 -55.79 47.52
CA LYS A 155 -10.82 -56.19 48.62
C LYS A 155 -11.63 -56.37 49.91
N LYS A 156 -11.44 -57.49 50.60
CA LYS A 156 -10.90 -57.61 51.96
C LYS A 156 -10.89 -59.08 52.36
#